data_AF-A0A4P8XWY6-F1
#
_entry.id   AF-A0A4P8XWY6-F1
#
_cell.length_a   1.000
_cell.length_b   1.000
_cell.length_c   1.000
_cell.angle_alpha   90.00
_cell.angle_beta   90.00
_cell.angle_gamma   90.00
#
_symmetry.space_group_name_H-M   'P 1'
#
loop_
_entity.id
_entity.type
_entity.pdbx_description
1 polymer ?
#
loop_
_entity_poly.entity_id
_entity_poly.type
_entity_poly.pdbx_seq_one_letter_code
_entity_poly.pdbx_strand_id
1 'polypeptide(L)'
;MSDRRERRPVKKGVPLGVTVTIAAICSAIAFSGAYVYAMHTFNSKVTDLNEKQRMFTKLYEVDSAVRENYNGSIDEETLRESLSSTYVKSVDNDNILYVPESDYNEDKYSKDYKSFKISDGSYVLIKKSSLKNN
;
A
#
# COMPACT_ATOMS: atom_id res chain seq x y z
N MET A 1 -29.14 32.34 -75.25
CA MET A 1 -27.85 32.20 -74.56
C MET A 1 -28.14 31.79 -73.12
N SER A 2 -27.95 30.52 -72.76
CA SER A 2 -28.40 29.99 -71.45
C SER A 2 -27.41 30.34 -70.35
N ASP A 3 -27.91 31.00 -69.30
CA ASP A 3 -27.15 31.30 -68.09
C ASP A 3 -26.90 30.00 -67.30
N ARG A 4 -25.67 29.48 -67.37
CA ARG A 4 -25.23 28.27 -66.68
C ARG A 4 -24.81 28.64 -65.26
N ARG A 5 -25.75 28.58 -64.31
CA ARG A 5 -25.44 28.74 -62.87
C ARG A 5 -24.56 27.59 -62.40
N GLU A 6 -23.27 27.87 -62.26
CA GLU A 6 -22.26 27.00 -61.68
C GLU A 6 -22.57 26.75 -60.19
N ARG A 7 -22.93 25.50 -59.84
CA ARG A 7 -23.15 25.11 -58.45
C ARG A 7 -21.79 24.92 -57.78
N ARG A 8 -21.35 25.88 -56.97
CA ARG A 8 -20.17 25.74 -56.11
C ARG A 8 -20.35 24.52 -55.19
N PRO A 9 -19.34 23.66 -55.00
CA PRO A 9 -19.44 22.51 -54.11
C PRO A 9 -19.60 23.00 -52.66
N VAL A 10 -20.74 22.65 -52.04
CA VAL A 10 -21.00 22.93 -50.63
C VAL A 10 -20.08 22.05 -49.80
N LYS A 11 -19.08 22.64 -49.11
CA LYS A 11 -18.31 21.93 -48.08
C LYS A 11 -19.26 21.51 -46.97
N LYS A 12 -19.62 20.22 -46.92
CA LYS A 12 -20.38 19.63 -45.82
C LYS A 12 -19.43 19.46 -44.63
N GLY A 13 -19.43 20.43 -43.71
CA GLY A 13 -18.78 20.27 -42.41
C GLY A 13 -19.50 19.22 -41.57
N VAL A 14 -18.77 18.54 -40.68
CA VAL A 14 -19.37 17.61 -39.72
C VAL A 14 -20.38 18.37 -38.84
N PRO A 15 -21.61 17.86 -38.63
CA PRO A 15 -22.59 18.56 -37.81
C PRO A 15 -22.07 18.75 -36.38
N LEU A 16 -22.19 19.95 -35.83
CA LEU A 16 -21.72 20.27 -34.46
C LEU A 16 -22.27 19.30 -33.41
N GLY A 17 -23.53 18.89 -33.55
CA GLY A 17 -24.16 17.91 -32.64
C GLY A 17 -23.52 16.53 -32.69
N VAL A 18 -23.01 16.11 -33.86
CA VAL A 18 -22.29 14.83 -34.02
C VAL A 18 -20.92 14.90 -33.36
N THR A 19 -20.24 16.05 -33.46
CA THR A 19 -18.95 16.24 -32.78
C THR A 19 -19.09 16.22 -31.25
N VAL A 20 -20.14 16.86 -30.72
CA VAL A 20 -20.39 16.90 -29.27
C VAL A 20 -20.73 15.52 -28.70
N THR A 21 -21.54 14.73 -29.41
CA THR A 21 -21.88 13.37 -28.95
C THR A 21 -20.68 12.43 -29.01
N ILE A 22 -19.85 12.50 -30.06
CA ILE A 22 -18.61 11.73 -30.15
C ILE A 22 -17.66 12.12 -29.01
N ALA A 23 -17.50 13.42 -28.73
CA ALA A 23 -16.69 13.88 -27.62
C ALA A 23 -17.20 13.36 -26.27
N ALA A 24 -18.52 13.40 -26.04
CA ALA A 24 -19.14 12.90 -24.81
C ALA A 24 -18.92 11.39 -24.62
N ILE A 25 -19.05 10.59 -25.69
CA ILE A 25 -18.80 9.15 -25.65
C ILE A 25 -17.33 8.86 -25.35
N CYS A 26 -16.41 9.55 -26.03
CA CYS A 26 -14.98 9.41 -25.78
C CYS A 26 -14.61 9.76 -24.34
N SER A 27 -15.16 10.86 -23.79
CA SER A 27 -14.98 11.21 -22.39
C SER A 27 -15.55 10.15 -21.45
N ALA A 28 -16.76 9.62 -21.71
CA ALA A 28 -17.34 8.57 -20.88
C ALA A 28 -16.50 7.29 -20.84
N ILE A 29 -15.94 6.87 -21.97
CA ILE A 29 -15.04 5.71 -22.06
C ILE A 29 -13.74 5.98 -21.29
N ALA A 30 -13.14 7.16 -21.49
CA ALA A 30 -11.90 7.55 -20.81
C ALA A 30 -12.08 7.63 -19.28
N PHE A 31 -13.17 8.28 -18.82
CA PHE A 31 -13.49 8.36 -17.39
C PHE A 31 -13.81 6.99 -16.79
N SER A 32 -14.54 6.13 -17.50
CA SER A 32 -14.87 4.78 -17.01
C SER A 32 -13.60 3.93 -16.88
N GLY A 33 -12.70 3.97 -17.87
CA GLY A 33 -11.43 3.26 -17.81
C GLY A 33 -10.51 3.76 -16.69
N ALA A 34 -10.37 5.09 -16.58
CA ALA A 34 -9.60 5.72 -15.51
C ALA A 34 -10.17 5.38 -14.13
N TYR A 35 -11.50 5.38 -13.99
CA TYR A 35 -12.19 5.05 -12.74
C TYR A 35 -11.97 3.60 -12.32
N VAL A 36 -12.08 2.64 -13.23
CA VAL A 36 -11.82 1.22 -12.94
C VAL A 36 -10.37 1.01 -12.50
N TYR A 37 -9.41 1.62 -13.19
CA TYR A 37 -8.00 1.55 -12.81
C TYR A 37 -7.73 2.21 -11.45
N ALA A 38 -8.32 3.38 -11.21
CA ALA A 38 -8.23 4.07 -9.93
C ALA A 38 -8.86 3.26 -8.81
N MET A 39 -10.02 2.64 -9.01
CA MET A 39 -10.68 1.77 -8.02
C MET A 39 -9.89 0.49 -7.75
N HIS A 40 -9.26 -0.13 -8.75
CA HIS A 40 -8.38 -1.27 -8.51
C HIS A 40 -7.17 -0.88 -7.63
N THR A 41 -6.59 0.29 -7.90
CA THR A 41 -5.45 0.83 -7.13
C THR A 41 -5.88 1.33 -5.76
N PHE A 42 -7.09 1.89 -5.65
CA PHE A 42 -7.68 2.38 -4.40
C PHE A 42 -8.09 1.22 -3.50
N ASN A 43 -8.77 0.21 -4.03
CA ASN A 43 -9.17 -0.97 -3.26
C ASN A 43 -7.97 -1.67 -2.66
N SER A 44 -6.90 -1.91 -3.44
CA SER A 44 -5.67 -2.54 -2.92
C SER A 44 -4.97 -1.71 -1.85
N LYS A 45 -4.99 -0.37 -1.95
CA LYS A 45 -4.38 0.51 -0.95
C LYS A 45 -5.28 0.72 0.28
N VAL A 46 -6.59 0.84 0.10
CA VAL A 46 -7.57 1.04 1.17
C VAL A 46 -7.75 -0.22 2.00
N THR A 47 -7.69 -1.42 1.41
CA THR A 47 -7.67 -2.66 2.19
C THR A 47 -6.43 -2.73 3.07
N ASP A 48 -5.25 -2.41 2.54
CA ASP A 48 -3.99 -2.36 3.32
C ASP A 48 -4.05 -1.29 4.43
N LEU A 49 -4.61 -0.11 4.15
CA LEU A 49 -4.79 0.95 5.15
C LEU A 49 -5.82 0.56 6.22
N ASN A 50 -6.95 -0.05 5.84
CA ASN A 50 -7.98 -0.50 6.76
C ASN A 50 -7.47 -1.61 7.68
N GLU A 51 -6.68 -2.56 7.16
CA GLU A 51 -6.08 -3.64 7.95
C GLU A 51 -5.08 -3.09 8.98
N LYS A 52 -4.19 -2.19 8.55
CA LYS A 52 -3.28 -1.49 9.46
C LYS A 52 -4.03 -0.71 10.53
N GLN A 53 -5.08 0.02 10.14
CA GLN A 53 -5.91 0.76 11.09
C GLN A 53 -6.57 -0.17 12.10
N ARG A 54 -7.16 -1.29 11.66
CA ARG A 54 -7.75 -2.28 12.58
C ARG A 54 -6.73 -2.89 13.53
N MET A 55 -5.53 -3.17 13.06
CA MET A 55 -4.43 -3.66 13.90
C MET A 55 -4.06 -2.63 14.97
N PHE A 56 -3.85 -1.36 14.59
CA PHE A 56 -3.52 -0.30 15.54
C PHE A 56 -4.65 -0.04 16.53
N THR A 57 -5.91 0.02 16.09
CA THR A 57 -7.07 0.16 16.97
C THR A 57 -7.13 -0.96 17.99
N LYS A 58 -6.92 -2.22 17.56
CA LYS A 58 -6.97 -3.35 18.49
C LYS A 58 -5.86 -3.30 19.53
N LEU A 59 -4.62 -2.99 19.13
CA LEU A 59 -3.50 -2.86 20.06
C LEU A 59 -3.74 -1.72 21.05
N TYR A 60 -4.25 -0.58 20.58
CA TYR A 60 -4.59 0.56 21.42
C TYR A 60 -5.65 0.23 22.47
N GLU A 61 -6.75 -0.44 22.08
CA GLU A 61 -7.80 -0.85 23.03
C GLU A 61 -7.25 -1.78 24.12
N VAL A 62 -6.37 -2.73 23.75
CA VAL A 62 -5.75 -3.66 24.70
C VAL A 62 -4.79 -2.91 25.62
N ASP A 63 -3.92 -2.05 25.10
CA ASP A 63 -2.99 -1.26 25.89
C ASP A 63 -3.72 -0.33 26.87
N SER A 64 -4.79 0.35 26.43
CA SER A 64 -5.62 1.20 27.30
C SER A 64 -6.23 0.40 28.45
N ALA A 65 -6.83 -0.76 28.14
CA ALA A 65 -7.43 -1.61 29.16
C ALA A 65 -6.41 -2.11 30.19
N VAL A 66 -5.18 -2.47 29.75
CA VAL A 66 -4.10 -2.86 30.67
C VAL A 66 -3.68 -1.66 31.52
N ARG A 67 -3.41 -0.50 30.92
CA ARG A 67 -2.96 0.70 31.66
C ARG A 67 -3.97 1.23 32.66
N GLU A 68 -5.26 1.10 32.37
CA GLU A 68 -6.33 1.52 33.27
C GLU A 68 -6.51 0.57 34.47
N ASN A 69 -6.21 -0.72 34.30
CA ASN A 69 -6.56 -1.76 35.28
C ASN A 69 -5.35 -2.46 35.91
N TYR A 70 -4.13 -2.19 35.45
CA TYR A 70 -2.91 -2.79 35.97
C TYR A 70 -2.23 -1.88 36.99
N ASN A 71 -2.06 -2.37 38.21
CA ASN A 71 -1.50 -1.60 39.32
C ASN A 71 0.05 -1.51 39.30
N GLY A 72 0.72 -2.11 38.33
CA GLY A 72 2.19 -2.11 38.21
C GLY A 72 2.73 -1.05 37.25
N SER A 73 4.04 -0.82 37.29
CA SER A 73 4.73 -0.02 36.28
C SER A 73 4.92 -0.82 34.99
N ILE A 74 4.70 -0.17 33.85
CA ILE A 74 5.00 -0.72 32.53
C ILE A 74 6.35 -0.19 32.09
N ASP A 75 7.27 -1.09 31.78
CA ASP A 75 8.53 -0.75 31.12
C ASP A 75 8.31 -0.70 29.62
N GLU A 76 8.30 0.53 29.07
CA GLU A 76 8.03 0.79 27.66
C GLU A 76 9.08 0.20 26.71
N GLU A 77 10.34 0.10 27.16
CA GLU A 77 11.43 -0.41 26.33
C GLU A 77 11.29 -1.93 26.21
N THR A 78 11.20 -2.61 27.34
CA THR A 78 10.98 -4.06 27.39
C THR A 78 9.69 -4.47 26.67
N LEU A 79 8.62 -3.69 26.83
CA LEU A 79 7.34 -3.94 26.15
C LEU A 79 7.49 -3.82 24.63
N ARG A 80 8.13 -2.76 24.13
CA ARG A 80 8.29 -2.53 22.69
C ARG A 80 9.16 -3.60 22.04
N GLU A 81 10.24 -4.02 22.68
CA GLU A 81 11.08 -5.11 22.19
C GLU A 81 10.34 -6.45 22.20
N SER A 82 9.61 -6.74 23.28
CA SER A 82 8.82 -7.98 23.41
C SER A 82 7.69 -8.05 22.40
N LEU A 83 7.00 -6.94 22.13
CA LEU A 83 5.96 -6.85 21.09
C LEU A 83 6.56 -7.07 19.71
N SER A 84 7.71 -6.47 19.41
CA SER A 84 8.41 -6.64 18.13
C SER A 84 8.86 -8.08 17.92
N SER A 85 9.44 -8.72 18.94
CA SER A 85 9.83 -10.14 18.94
C SER A 85 8.62 -11.07 18.76
N THR A 86 7.54 -10.81 19.51
CA THR A 86 6.30 -11.60 19.40
C THR A 86 5.65 -11.44 18.04
N TYR A 87 5.64 -10.23 17.49
CA TYR A 87 5.08 -9.96 16.18
C TYR A 87 5.79 -10.77 15.10
N VAL A 88 7.13 -10.74 15.03
CA VAL A 88 7.86 -11.50 14.00
C VAL A 88 7.67 -13.01 14.16
N LYS A 89 7.65 -13.52 15.40
CA LYS A 89 7.40 -14.94 15.68
C LYS A 89 5.98 -15.38 15.32
N SER A 90 5.01 -14.47 15.48
CA SER A 90 3.62 -14.71 15.11
C SER A 90 3.42 -14.75 13.59
N VAL A 91 4.30 -14.09 12.83
CA VAL A 91 4.32 -14.17 11.36
C VAL A 91 5.01 -15.45 10.91
N ASP A 92 6.24 -15.68 11.36
CA ASP A 92 7.02 -16.89 11.06
C ASP A 92 8.15 -17.04 12.08
N ASN A 93 8.01 -18.02 12.96
CA ASN A 93 8.95 -18.28 14.06
C ASN A 93 10.31 -18.80 13.60
N ASP A 94 10.40 -19.42 12.42
CA ASP A 94 11.61 -20.15 11.99
C ASP A 94 12.45 -19.34 10.99
N ASN A 95 11.81 -18.43 10.26
CA ASN A 95 12.46 -17.68 9.19
C ASN A 95 12.65 -16.19 9.48
N ILE A 96 11.98 -15.63 10.49
CA ILE A 96 12.04 -14.21 10.82
C ILE A 96 12.49 -14.02 12.27
N LEU A 97 13.47 -13.14 12.47
CA LEU A 97 13.99 -12.80 13.79
C LEU A 97 13.96 -11.29 14.01
N TYR A 98 13.67 -10.88 15.24
CA TYR A 98 13.85 -9.51 15.72
C TYR A 98 15.05 -9.50 16.66
N VAL A 99 15.96 -8.56 16.46
CA VAL A 99 17.19 -8.42 17.23
C VAL A 99 17.33 -6.96 17.66
N PRO A 100 17.36 -6.67 18.98
CA PRO A 100 17.69 -5.34 19.50
C PRO A 100 19.05 -4.86 19.01
N GLU A 101 19.28 -3.55 19.02
CA GLU A 101 20.57 -2.98 18.59
C GLU A 101 21.74 -3.53 19.43
N SER A 102 21.54 -3.71 20.74
CA SER A 102 22.54 -4.24 21.68
C SER A 102 23.04 -5.64 21.32
N ASP A 103 22.18 -6.45 20.68
CA ASP A 103 22.40 -7.88 20.47
C ASP A 103 22.77 -8.21 19.02
N TYR A 104 22.77 -7.19 18.15
CA TYR A 104 23.04 -7.38 16.74
C TYR A 104 24.53 -7.64 16.48
N ASN A 105 24.80 -8.73 15.75
CA ASN A 105 26.13 -9.10 15.30
C ASN A 105 26.07 -9.51 13.83
N GLU A 106 26.69 -8.71 12.96
CA GLU A 106 26.66 -8.92 11.52
C GLU A 106 27.31 -10.24 11.09
N ASP A 107 28.45 -10.60 11.68
CA ASP A 107 29.19 -11.84 11.34
C ASP A 107 28.37 -13.10 11.64
N LYS A 108 27.53 -13.03 12.68
CA LYS A 108 26.62 -14.12 13.07
C LYS A 108 25.46 -14.28 12.09
N TYR A 109 24.85 -13.18 11.66
CA TYR A 109 23.57 -13.23 10.93
C TYR A 109 23.71 -13.11 9.41
N SER A 110 24.75 -12.45 8.89
CA SER A 110 24.92 -12.15 7.46
C SER A 110 25.01 -13.39 6.55
N LYS A 111 25.38 -14.55 7.10
CA LYS A 111 25.48 -15.81 6.34
C LYS A 111 24.09 -16.31 5.92
N ASP A 112 23.18 -16.46 6.88
CA ASP A 112 21.88 -17.12 6.68
C ASP A 112 20.73 -16.13 6.49
N TYR A 113 20.88 -14.90 6.99
CA TYR A 113 19.83 -13.89 7.01
C TYR A 113 20.20 -12.67 6.18
N LYS A 114 19.15 -11.97 5.71
CA LYS A 114 19.24 -10.58 5.27
C LYS A 114 18.69 -9.70 6.39
N SER A 115 19.47 -8.71 6.81
CA SER A 115 19.10 -7.77 7.85
C SER A 115 18.43 -6.52 7.30
N PHE A 116 17.43 -6.03 8.01
CA PHE A 116 16.70 -4.79 7.74
C PHE A 116 16.75 -3.93 9.00
N LYS A 117 17.42 -2.78 8.92
CA LYS A 117 17.54 -1.84 10.04
C LYS A 117 16.24 -1.04 10.21
N ILE A 118 15.76 -0.93 11.44
CA ILE A 118 14.62 -0.13 11.85
C ILE A 118 15.10 1.23 12.36
N SER A 119 14.21 2.23 12.33
CA SER A 119 14.48 3.61 12.76
C SER A 119 15.01 3.75 14.18
N ASP A 120 14.70 2.82 15.08
CA ASP A 120 15.15 2.80 16.47
C ASP A 120 16.52 2.12 16.68
N GLY A 121 17.17 1.68 15.60
CA GLY A 121 18.47 1.00 15.65
C GLY A 121 18.37 -0.53 15.63
N SER A 122 17.20 -1.10 15.92
CA SER A 122 16.96 -2.55 15.92
C SER A 122 16.95 -3.16 14.51
N TYR A 123 17.01 -4.49 14.45
CA TYR A 123 17.09 -5.23 13.19
C TYR A 123 16.01 -6.31 13.08
N VAL A 124 15.37 -6.38 11.91
CA VAL A 124 14.59 -7.54 11.49
C VAL A 124 15.42 -8.37 10.52
N LEU A 125 15.57 -9.64 10.81
CA LEU A 125 16.32 -10.61 10.03
C LEU A 125 15.34 -11.54 9.33
N ILE A 126 15.47 -11.67 8.01
CA ILE A 126 14.68 -12.65 7.24
C ILE A 126 15.65 -13.63 6.60
N LYS A 127 15.41 -14.93 6.81
CA LYS A 127 16.23 -15.99 6.24
C LYS A 127 16.24 -15.87 4.72
N LYS A 128 17.42 -15.97 4.10
CA LYS A 128 17.57 -15.74 2.65
C LYS A 128 16.71 -16.67 1.80
N SER A 129 16.47 -17.90 2.27
CA SER A 129 15.60 -18.88 1.62
C SER A 129 14.12 -18.46 1.55
N SER A 130 13.69 -17.57 2.44
CA SER A 130 12.30 -17.14 2.59
C SER A 130 12.07 -15.71 2.10
N LEU A 131 13.11 -15.08 1.53
CA LEU A 131 12.96 -13.78 0.88
C LEU A 131 12.05 -13.90 -0.33
N LYS A 132 11.21 -12.88 -0.55
CA LYS A 132 10.43 -12.78 -1.78
C LYS A 132 11.40 -12.74 -2.97
N ASN A 133 11.19 -13.63 -3.93
CA ASN A 133 11.82 -13.54 -5.24
C ASN A 133 11.26 -12.28 -5.90
N ASN A 134 12.12 -11.27 -6.10
CA ASN A 134 11.82 -10.14 -6.98
C ASN A 134 12.10 -10.54 -8.43
#